data_AF-A0A968KLJ6-F1
#
_entry.id   AF-A0A968KLJ6-F1
#
_cell.length_a   1.000
_cell.length_b   1.000
_cell.length_c   1.000
_cell.angle_alpha   90.00
_cell.angle_beta   90.00
_cell.angle_gamma   90.00
#
_symmetry.space_group_name_H-M   'P 1'
#
loop_
_entity.id
_entity.type
_entity.pdbx_description
1 polymer ?
#
loop_
_entity_poly.entity_id
_entity_poly.type
_entity_poly.pdbx_seq_one_letter_code
_entity_poly.pdbx_strand_id
1 'polypeptide(L)'
;MDWRIYYGDGGTFSSDDGPPWEAPPHNVMAVAQKDARLGRAVYNQWDWYFYSDEIGGWYGADLFGIIDQVMHNCNRIRAVIQGRVTTSERFTKILDQARNDPDLPRKSAKGGWESRGQKYGNGFSE
;
A
#
# COMPACT_ATOMS: atom_id res chain seq x y z
N MET A 1 14.39 4.18 2.18
CA MET A 1 13.46 4.57 1.09
C MET A 1 12.23 5.15 1.77
N ASP A 2 11.76 6.30 1.29
CA ASP A 2 10.68 7.02 1.97
C ASP A 2 9.34 6.36 1.61
N TRP A 3 8.56 6.00 2.63
CA TRP A 3 7.25 5.37 2.47
C TRP A 3 6.31 5.78 3.60
N ARG A 4 5.01 5.68 3.32
CA ARG A 4 3.93 5.93 4.28
C ARG A 4 2.75 5.00 4.03
N ILE A 5 2.27 4.38 5.09
CA ILE A 5 1.07 3.55 5.16
C ILE A 5 -0.08 4.43 5.63
N TYR A 6 -1.22 4.27 4.99
CA TYR A 6 -2.45 5.00 5.28
C TYR A 6 -3.52 4.03 5.77
N TYR A 7 -4.10 4.33 6.93
CA TYR A 7 -5.05 3.46 7.60
C TYR A 7 -6.50 3.91 7.42
N GLY A 8 -7.43 2.97 7.58
CA GLY A 8 -8.86 3.20 7.47
C GLY A 8 -9.42 4.17 8.51
N ASP A 9 -8.72 4.42 9.63
CA ASP A 9 -9.07 5.44 10.64
C ASP A 9 -8.48 6.84 10.33
N GLY A 10 -7.66 6.95 9.29
CA GLY A 10 -7.03 8.20 8.85
C GLY A 10 -5.67 8.43 9.49
N GLY A 11 -5.22 7.51 10.36
CA GLY A 11 -3.85 7.50 10.85
C GLY A 11 -2.86 7.09 9.77
N THR A 12 -1.58 7.29 10.07
CA THR A 12 -0.46 6.95 9.18
C THR A 12 0.70 6.35 9.97
N PHE A 13 1.51 5.54 9.31
CA PHE A 13 2.82 5.09 9.79
C PHE A 13 3.82 5.17 8.65
N SER A 14 5.00 5.74 8.88
CA SER A 14 5.97 6.07 7.85
C SER A 14 7.37 5.57 8.20
N SER A 15 8.28 5.69 7.24
CA SER A 15 9.70 5.39 7.44
C SER A 15 10.37 6.24 8.53
N ASP A 16 9.77 7.36 8.91
CA ASP A 16 10.26 8.23 9.99
C ASP A 16 9.75 7.80 11.37
N ASP A 17 8.62 7.08 11.42
CA ASP A 17 8.01 6.58 12.66
C ASP A 17 8.69 5.30 13.14
N GLY A 18 9.21 4.49 12.21
CA GLY A 18 9.94 3.27 12.54
C GLY A 18 10.13 2.32 11.35
N PRO A 19 10.72 1.14 11.62
CA PRO A 19 10.89 0.11 10.61
C PRO A 19 9.54 -0.51 10.20
N PRO A 20 9.46 -1.15 9.02
CA PRO A 20 8.20 -1.65 8.47
C PRO A 20 7.52 -2.74 9.32
N TRP A 21 8.26 -3.49 10.15
CA TRP A 21 7.68 -4.52 11.04
C TRP A 21 7.06 -3.98 12.32
N GLU A 22 7.25 -2.69 12.62
CA GLU A 22 6.58 -2.00 13.74
C GLU A 22 5.26 -1.35 13.32
N ALA A 23 5.00 -1.28 12.01
CA ALA A 23 3.75 -0.74 11.49
C ALA A 23 2.54 -1.58 11.96
N PRO A 24 1.42 -0.93 12.36
CA PRO A 24 0.18 -1.64 12.65
C PRO A 24 -0.22 -2.58 11.50
N PRO A 25 -0.49 -3.87 11.77
CA PRO A 25 -0.59 -4.90 10.73
C PRO A 25 -1.95 -4.98 10.04
N HIS A 26 -2.93 -4.17 10.44
CA HIS A 26 -4.29 -4.22 9.92
C HIS A 26 -4.79 -2.83 9.53
N ASN A 27 -5.99 -2.78 8.97
CA ASN A 27 -6.67 -1.54 8.61
C ASN A 27 -5.97 -0.75 7.48
N VAL A 28 -5.15 -1.39 6.66
CA VAL A 28 -4.36 -0.72 5.62
C VAL A 28 -5.23 -0.42 4.41
N MET A 29 -5.20 0.84 3.95
CA MET A 29 -6.00 1.31 2.83
C MET A 29 -5.15 1.63 1.61
N ALA A 30 -3.98 2.23 1.84
CA ALA A 30 -3.02 2.54 0.81
C ALA A 30 -1.60 2.55 1.39
N VAL A 31 -0.63 2.29 0.52
CA VAL A 31 0.79 2.48 0.80
C VAL A 31 1.38 3.36 -0.29
N ALA A 32 1.92 4.50 0.09
CA ALA A 32 2.65 5.38 -0.81
C ALA A 32 4.15 5.23 -0.56
N GLN A 33 4.95 5.18 -1.62
CA GLN A 33 6.40 5.15 -1.51
C GLN A 33 7.06 5.91 -2.64
N LYS A 34 8.28 6.40 -2.37
CA LYS A 34 9.14 7.02 -3.37
C LYS A 34 9.42 6.03 -4.50
N ASP A 35 9.23 6.48 -5.74
CA ASP A 35 9.49 5.68 -6.92
C ASP A 35 10.42 6.46 -7.85
N ALA A 36 11.56 5.87 -8.24
CA ALA A 36 12.57 6.56 -9.03
C ALA A 36 12.06 6.99 -10.42
N ARG A 37 11.06 6.30 -10.97
CA ARG A 37 10.51 6.56 -12.31
C ARG A 37 9.32 7.53 -12.26
N LEU A 38 8.45 7.35 -11.28
CA LEU A 38 7.16 8.05 -11.19
C LEU A 38 7.17 9.18 -10.16
N GLY A 39 8.25 9.34 -9.38
CA GLY A 39 8.29 10.14 -8.17
C GLY A 39 7.64 9.42 -6.99
N ARG A 40 6.41 8.92 -7.18
CA ARG A 40 5.64 8.18 -6.17
C ARG A 40 4.80 7.06 -6.77
N ALA A 41 4.87 5.89 -6.14
CA ALA A 41 3.93 4.78 -6.34
C ALA A 41 2.90 4.78 -5.20
N VAL A 42 1.63 4.50 -5.52
CA VAL A 42 0.56 4.36 -4.50
C VAL A 42 -0.14 3.01 -4.69
N TYR A 43 0.19 2.04 -3.85
CA TYR A 43 -0.47 0.74 -3.82
C TYR A 43 -1.76 0.85 -3.00
N ASN A 44 -2.86 0.37 -3.54
CA ASN A 44 -4.20 0.41 -2.93
C ASN A 44 -5.00 -0.79 -3.45
N GLN A 45 -6.09 -1.14 -2.77
CA GLN A 45 -6.98 -2.24 -3.18
C GLN A 45 -6.30 -3.64 -3.21
N TRP A 46 -5.32 -3.89 -2.36
CA TRP A 46 -4.74 -5.23 -2.22
C TRP A 46 -5.19 -5.87 -0.91
N ASP A 47 -5.36 -7.19 -0.90
CA ASP A 47 -5.68 -7.96 0.31
C ASP A 47 -4.51 -7.90 1.31
N TRP A 48 -3.28 -7.89 0.79
CA TRP A 48 -2.05 -7.91 1.55
C TRP A 48 -1.03 -6.95 0.97
N TYR A 49 -0.20 -6.42 1.86
CA TYR A 49 1.00 -5.68 1.50
C TYR A 49 2.18 -6.31 2.23
N PHE A 50 3.31 -6.42 1.56
CA PHE A 50 4.54 -6.91 2.18
C PHE A 50 5.71 -5.99 1.86
N TYR A 51 6.64 -5.88 2.80
CA TYR A 51 7.89 -5.15 2.62
C TYR A 51 9.03 -6.13 2.37
N SER A 52 9.84 -5.87 1.34
CA SER A 52 11.03 -6.66 1.01
C SER A 52 12.23 -5.76 0.77
N ASP A 53 13.36 -6.08 1.41
CA ASP A 53 14.62 -5.36 1.22
C ASP A 53 15.19 -5.59 -0.19
N GLU A 54 14.95 -6.76 -0.78
CA GLU A 54 15.45 -7.10 -2.12
C GLU A 54 14.80 -6.22 -3.18
N ILE A 55 13.50 -5.98 -3.05
CA ILE A 55 12.74 -5.13 -3.97
C ILE A 55 12.79 -3.66 -3.52
N GLY A 56 13.29 -3.39 -2.32
CA GLY A 56 13.54 -2.06 -1.78
C GLY A 56 12.29 -1.30 -1.32
N GLY A 57 11.19 -1.99 -0.99
CA GLY A 57 9.96 -1.32 -0.60
C GLY A 57 8.75 -2.23 -0.39
N TRP A 58 7.59 -1.59 -0.34
CA TRP A 58 6.28 -2.21 -0.22
C TRP A 58 5.73 -2.68 -1.56
N TYR A 59 5.05 -3.83 -1.54
CA TYR A 59 4.35 -4.42 -2.65
C TYR A 59 2.97 -4.90 -2.22
N GLY A 60 1.99 -4.78 -3.12
CA GLY A 60 0.65 -5.35 -2.94
C GLY A 60 0.58 -6.77 -3.51
N ALA A 61 -0.16 -7.65 -2.84
CA ALA A 61 -0.44 -9.00 -3.28
C ALA A 61 -1.87 -9.41 -2.89
N ASP A 62 -2.45 -10.31 -3.68
CA ASP A 62 -3.63 -11.06 -3.26
C ASP A 62 -3.22 -12.22 -2.32
N LEU A 63 -4.21 -12.99 -1.85
CA LEU A 63 -3.96 -14.13 -0.95
C LEU A 63 -2.98 -15.16 -1.52
N PHE A 64 -3.09 -15.49 -2.81
CA PHE A 64 -2.22 -16.51 -3.41
C PHE A 64 -0.82 -15.96 -3.67
N GLY A 65 -0.72 -14.69 -4.06
CA GLY A 65 0.54 -13.99 -4.22
C GLY A 65 1.31 -13.91 -2.90
N ILE A 66 0.66 -13.59 -1.78
CA ILE A 66 1.36 -13.56 -0.49
C ILE A 66 1.78 -14.96 -0.03
N ILE A 67 0.95 -15.98 -0.26
CA ILE A 67 1.31 -17.38 0.06
C ILE A 67 2.54 -17.81 -0.74
N ASP A 68 2.57 -17.55 -2.06
CA ASP A 68 3.73 -17.80 -2.91
C ASP A 68 5.00 -17.12 -2.38
N GLN A 69 4.90 -15.83 -2.06
CA GLN A 69 6.04 -15.07 -1.53
C GLN A 69 6.53 -15.60 -0.17
N VAL A 70 5.63 -16.03 0.71
CA VAL A 70 6.03 -16.64 1.99
C VAL A 70 6.68 -18.01 1.76
N MET A 71 6.16 -18.84 0.87
CA MET A 71 6.72 -20.18 0.64
C MET A 71 8.10 -20.13 -0.01
N HIS A 72 8.33 -19.18 -0.91
CA HIS A 72 9.55 -19.15 -1.73
C HIS A 72 10.55 -18.06 -1.32
N ASN A 73 10.09 -17.02 -0.61
CA ASN A 73 10.88 -15.81 -0.34
C ASN A 73 10.73 -15.30 1.11
N CYS A 74 10.35 -16.14 2.09
CA CYS A 74 10.13 -15.70 3.48
C CYS A 74 11.34 -14.98 4.10
N ASN A 75 12.56 -15.40 3.77
CA ASN A 75 13.80 -14.80 4.27
C ASN A 75 14.04 -13.37 3.75
N ARG A 76 13.26 -12.93 2.76
CA ARG A 76 13.34 -11.61 2.12
C ARG A 76 12.20 -10.69 2.55
N ILE A 77 11.15 -11.23 3.17
CA ILE A 77 10.02 -10.47 3.69
C ILE A 77 10.36 -9.97 5.09
N ARG A 78 10.19 -8.66 5.30
CA ARG A 78 10.39 -8.01 6.61
C ARG A 78 9.10 -7.73 7.36
N ALA A 79 8.04 -7.48 6.63
CA ALA A 79 6.73 -7.17 7.20
C ALA A 79 5.64 -7.63 6.26
N VAL A 80 4.51 -8.01 6.83
CA VAL A 80 3.26 -8.32 6.13
C VAL A 80 2.14 -7.60 6.87
N ILE A 81 1.35 -6.82 6.14
CA ILE A 81 0.21 -6.07 6.66
C ILE A 81 -1.03 -6.33 5.80
N GLN A 82 -2.20 -6.32 6.42
CA GLN A 82 -3.46 -6.68 5.80
C GLN A 82 -4.21 -5.43 5.32
N GLY A 83 -4.64 -5.49 4.05
CA GLY A 83 -5.55 -4.52 3.46
C GLY A 83 -6.93 -4.54 4.10
N ARG A 84 -7.67 -3.43 3.96
CA ARG A 84 -9.01 -3.26 4.51
C ARG A 84 -10.02 -2.90 3.43
N VAL A 85 -11.16 -3.57 3.49
CA VAL A 85 -12.37 -3.17 2.76
C VAL A 85 -13.15 -2.14 3.58
N THR A 86 -13.61 -1.08 2.93
CA THR A 86 -14.39 0.02 3.52
C THR A 86 -15.31 0.64 2.47
N THR A 87 -16.12 1.62 2.87
CA THR A 87 -16.98 2.41 1.98
C THR A 87 -16.17 3.20 0.94
N SER A 88 -16.77 3.44 -0.23
CA SER A 88 -16.15 4.20 -1.32
C SER A 88 -15.75 5.62 -0.92
N GLU A 89 -16.54 6.29 -0.08
CA GLU A 89 -16.23 7.63 0.44
C GLU A 89 -14.94 7.60 1.26
N ARG A 90 -14.84 6.64 2.19
CA ARG A 90 -13.66 6.50 3.04
C ARG A 90 -12.43 6.15 2.23
N PHE A 91 -12.57 5.22 1.29
CA PHE A 91 -11.50 4.84 0.37
C PHE A 91 -11.00 6.04 -0.43
N THR A 92 -11.91 6.82 -1.01
CA THR A 92 -11.56 8.01 -1.81
C THR A 92 -10.81 9.03 -0.97
N LYS A 93 -11.29 9.32 0.24
CA LYS A 93 -10.63 10.26 1.17
C LYS A 93 -9.19 9.84 1.49
N ILE A 94 -8.98 8.58 1.85
CA ILE A 94 -7.63 8.08 2.19
C ILE A 94 -6.73 8.03 0.96
N LEU A 95 -7.25 7.61 -0.19
CA LEU A 95 -6.47 7.56 -1.41
C LEU A 95 -6.04 8.95 -1.88
N ASP A 96 -6.89 9.96 -1.71
CA ASP A 96 -6.54 11.34 -2.02
C ASP A 96 -5.47 11.90 -1.08
N GLN A 97 -5.47 11.51 0.20
CA GLN A 97 -4.36 11.82 1.11
C GLN A 97 -3.05 11.20 0.59
N ALA A 98 -3.05 9.90 0.28
CA ALA A 98 -1.86 9.19 -0.21
C ALA A 98 -1.33 9.76 -1.54
N ARG A 99 -2.23 10.20 -2.43
CA ARG A 99 -1.86 10.80 -3.72
C ARG A 99 -1.26 12.19 -3.60
N ASN A 100 -1.64 12.93 -2.57
CA ASN A 100 -1.27 14.33 -2.38
C ASN A 100 -0.32 14.54 -1.19
N ASP A 101 0.28 13.47 -0.68
CA ASP A 101 1.27 13.54 0.41
C ASP A 101 2.39 14.55 0.08
N PRO A 102 2.57 15.62 0.87
CA PRO A 102 3.61 16.61 0.62
C PRO A 102 5.02 16.10 0.95
N ASP A 103 5.14 15.06 1.77
CA ASP A 103 6.42 14.52 2.23
C ASP A 103 7.02 13.51 1.25
N LEU A 104 6.22 13.09 0.25
CA LEU A 104 6.67 12.20 -0.82
C LEU A 104 6.77 12.97 -2.15
N PRO A 105 7.73 12.61 -3.04
CA PRO A 105 7.89 13.28 -4.31
C PRO A 105 6.61 13.29 -5.14
N ARG A 106 6.36 14.41 -5.83
CA ARG A 106 5.19 14.54 -6.70
C ARG A 106 5.20 13.47 -7.79
N LYS A 107 4.03 12.92 -8.05
CA LYS A 107 3.84 11.93 -9.10
C LYS A 107 3.96 12.58 -10.49
N SER A 108 4.87 12.10 -11.32
CA SER A 108 5.09 12.61 -12.68
C SER A 108 4.18 11.97 -13.72
N ALA A 109 3.76 10.71 -13.51
CA ALA A 109 2.87 9.95 -14.40
C ALA A 109 2.14 8.84 -13.65
N LYS A 110 1.02 8.33 -14.19
CA LYS A 110 0.31 7.14 -13.65
C LYS A 110 1.07 5.86 -13.97
N GLY A 111 1.19 4.96 -12.99
CA GLY A 111 1.73 3.62 -13.22
C GLY A 111 0.71 2.72 -13.95
N GLY A 112 1.17 1.85 -14.85
CA GLY A 112 0.27 0.97 -15.61
C GLY A 112 -0.55 0.00 -14.74
N TRP A 113 -0.02 -0.38 -13.57
CA TRP A 113 -0.73 -1.17 -12.56
C TRP A 113 -1.80 -0.38 -11.80
N GLU A 114 -1.68 0.94 -11.71
CA GLU A 114 -2.66 1.80 -11.04
C GLU A 114 -3.91 2.02 -11.89
N SER A 115 -3.79 1.92 -13.21
CA SER A 115 -4.92 1.92 -14.15
C SER A 115 -5.69 0.59 -14.17
N ARG A 116 -5.10 -0.51 -13.68
CA ARG A 116 -5.71 -1.83 -13.66
C ARG A 116 -6.53 -2.09 -12.40
N GLY A 117 -7.03 -1.02 -11.75
CA GLY A 117 -7.80 -1.09 -10.50
C GLY A 117 -8.64 -2.37 -10.46
N GLN A 118 -8.39 -3.20 -9.46
CA GLN A 118 -9.16 -4.42 -9.26
C GLN A 118 -10.62 -3.96 -9.13
N LYS A 119 -11.48 -4.37 -10.08
CA LYS A 119 -12.90 -4.00 -10.14
C LYS A 119 -13.70 -4.73 -9.05
N TYR A 120 -13.28 -4.64 -7.79
CA TYR A 120 -14.07 -5.10 -6.66
C TYR A 120 -14.78 -3.87 -6.08
N GLY A 121 -16.12 -3.82 -6.20
CA GLY A 121 -16.87 -2.66 -5.69
C GLY A 121 -18.33 -2.47 -6.12
N ASN A 122 -18.90 -3.23 -7.08
CA ASN A 122 -20.32 -3.03 -7.45
C ASN A 122 -21.33 -3.64 -6.44
N GLY A 123 -20.92 -3.94 -5.21
CA GLY A 123 -21.64 -4.88 -4.33
C GLY A 123 -22.33 -4.33 -3.09
N PHE A 124 -22.12 -3.07 -2.69
CA PHE A 124 -22.73 -2.56 -1.46
C PHE A 124 -23.11 -1.08 -1.61
N SER A 125 -24.34 -0.84 -2.09
CA SER A 125 -25.09 0.38 -1.80
C SER A 125 -25.85 0.15 -0.48
N GLU A 126 -25.72 1.09 0.46
CA GLU A 126 -26.59 1.19 1.64
C GLU A 126 -28.07 1.36 1.24
#